data_AF-A0A937B7N0-F1
#
_entry.id   AF-A0A937B7N0-F1
#
_cell.length_a   1.000
_cell.length_b   1.000
_cell.length_c   1.000
_cell.angle_alpha   90.00
_cell.angle_beta   90.00
_cell.angle_gamma   90.00
#
_symmetry.space_group_name_H-M   'P 1'
#
loop_
_entity.id
_entity.type
_entity.pdbx_description
1 polymer ?
#
loop_
_entity_poly.entity_id
_entity_poly.type
_entity_poly.pdbx_seq_one_letter_code
_entity_poly.pdbx_strand_id
1 'polypeptide(L)'
;MFVGIDKEKNHGDPNLYLATHPLGPKTPDMHWGWTAGYRFMAIEGYVDNNNDGIPEQNFQIHSLGDELLFSTILDVSASQKVTTDPFVINLDYVKLFNAITMSGNIIQHGSGTLNKNMLLNAANAGFISPQIILSSQDEVKLESIASFTQNNRILNINFNDVLSSKNVIIYSQSGQMVFSERIENAVFNHELSEVSSGNYVITVIDGEKMASKQIFIR
;
A
#
# COMPACT_ATOMS: atom_id res chain seq x y z
N MET A 1 2.04 8.98 -1.99
CA MET A 1 2.50 9.48 -0.67
C MET A 1 3.80 10.28 -0.86
N PHE A 2 4.41 10.81 0.20
CA PHE A 2 5.67 11.54 0.13
C PHE A 2 6.73 10.92 1.05
N VAL A 3 7.99 11.01 0.63
CA VAL A 3 9.18 10.79 1.46
C VAL A 3 9.77 12.16 1.75
N GLY A 4 9.88 12.50 3.03
CA GLY A 4 10.23 13.85 3.51
C GLY A 4 9.07 14.52 4.24
N ILE A 5 9.27 15.78 4.63
CA ILE A 5 8.29 16.59 5.35
C ILE A 5 8.03 17.85 4.52
N ASP A 6 6.76 18.23 4.39
CA ASP A 6 6.40 19.47 3.72
C ASP A 6 6.93 20.69 4.48
N LYS A 7 7.23 21.76 3.74
CA LYS A 7 7.92 22.95 4.26
C LYS A 7 7.27 23.56 5.51
N GLU A 8 5.95 23.66 5.55
CA GLU A 8 5.25 24.29 6.68
C GLU A 8 5.44 23.48 7.95
N LYS A 9 5.28 22.16 7.89
CA LYS A 9 5.55 21.28 9.02
C LYS A 9 7.03 21.21 9.35
N ASN A 10 7.90 21.26 8.34
CA ASN A 10 9.35 21.13 8.52
C ASN A 10 9.94 22.25 9.39
N HIS A 11 9.34 23.43 9.37
CA HIS A 11 9.75 24.61 10.15
C HIS A 11 8.76 25.01 11.26
N GLY A 12 7.74 24.18 11.50
CA GLY A 12 6.77 24.37 12.57
C GLY A 12 7.40 24.13 13.95
N ASP A 13 6.74 24.62 15.00
CA ASP A 13 7.20 24.38 16.39
C ASP A 13 6.87 22.94 16.84
N PRO A 14 7.88 22.09 17.09
CA PRO A 14 7.64 20.70 17.53
C PRO A 14 6.85 20.62 18.84
N ASN A 15 6.93 21.63 19.71
CA ASN A 15 6.28 21.64 21.03
C ASN A 15 4.75 21.76 20.96
N LEU A 16 4.20 22.10 19.78
CA LEU A 16 2.76 22.09 19.54
C LEU A 16 2.20 20.67 19.40
N TYR A 17 3.06 19.67 19.19
CA TYR A 17 2.67 18.28 19.09
C TYR A 17 2.86 17.53 20.42
N LEU A 18 1.97 16.56 20.68
CA LEU A 18 2.16 15.60 21.78
C LEU A 18 3.44 14.79 21.57
N ALA A 19 4.06 14.31 22.65
CA ALA A 19 5.27 13.49 22.59
C ALA A 19 5.11 12.20 21.77
N THR A 20 3.88 11.66 21.64
CA THR A 20 3.57 10.49 20.81
C THR A 20 3.52 10.81 19.32
N HIS A 21 3.31 12.07 18.94
CA HIS A 21 3.23 12.48 17.55
C HIS A 21 4.60 12.30 16.87
N PRO A 22 4.68 11.82 15.62
CA PRO A 22 5.96 11.61 14.93
C PRO A 22 6.84 12.86 14.84
N LEU A 23 6.23 14.04 14.73
CA LEU A 23 6.91 15.34 14.66
C LEU A 23 7.02 16.06 16.03
N GLY A 24 6.52 15.48 17.12
CA GLY A 24 6.73 16.05 18.45
C GLY A 24 8.18 15.90 18.94
N PRO A 25 8.54 16.46 20.09
CA PRO A 25 9.89 16.35 20.64
C PRO A 25 10.30 14.88 20.83
N LYS A 26 11.49 14.51 20.36
CA LYS A 26 12.06 13.16 20.42
C LYS A 26 13.42 13.16 21.11
N THR A 27 13.81 11.99 21.60
CA THR A 27 15.16 11.71 22.07
C THR A 27 15.68 10.47 21.33
N PRO A 28 16.70 10.59 20.46
CA PRO A 28 17.44 11.81 20.13
C PRO A 28 16.59 12.87 19.41
N ASP A 29 17.02 14.13 19.47
CA ASP A 29 16.29 15.22 18.81
C ASP A 29 16.34 15.05 17.29
N MET A 30 15.20 15.31 16.67
CA MET A 30 14.98 15.17 15.24
C MET A 30 14.75 16.53 14.56
N HIS A 31 14.65 17.63 15.30
CA HIS A 31 14.48 18.98 14.74
C HIS A 31 15.72 19.85 15.04
N TRP A 32 16.51 20.18 14.02
CA TRP A 32 17.79 20.89 14.16
C TRP A 32 17.65 22.40 14.02
N GLY A 33 16.63 22.95 14.68
CA GLY A 33 16.31 24.36 14.64
C GLY A 33 15.59 24.78 13.37
N TRP A 34 15.08 26.01 13.38
CA TRP A 34 14.11 26.50 12.40
C TRP A 34 14.69 26.66 11.00
N THR A 35 15.99 26.88 10.84
CA THR A 35 16.59 27.00 9.50
C THR A 35 16.78 25.63 8.84
N ALA A 36 17.19 24.61 9.60
CA ALA A 36 17.43 23.27 9.06
C ALA A 36 16.16 22.42 8.99
N GLY A 37 15.25 22.60 9.96
CA GLY A 37 14.04 21.81 10.12
C GLY A 37 14.33 20.41 10.66
N TYR A 38 13.51 19.44 10.27
CA TYR A 38 13.62 18.05 10.72
C TYR A 38 14.66 17.25 9.93
N ARG A 39 15.40 16.41 10.67
CA ARG A 39 16.14 15.26 10.16
C ARG A 39 15.17 14.09 9.97
N PHE A 40 14.55 13.98 8.81
CA PHE A 40 13.51 12.97 8.58
C PHE A 40 14.03 11.62 8.04
N MET A 41 15.30 11.55 7.63
CA MET A 41 16.00 10.28 7.42
C MET A 41 17.39 10.37 8.03
N ALA A 42 17.69 9.48 8.97
CA ALA A 42 19.01 9.33 9.57
C ALA A 42 19.43 7.87 9.42
N ILE A 43 20.53 7.64 8.71
CA ILE A 43 21.19 6.34 8.64
C ILE A 43 22.67 6.51 8.93
N GLU A 44 23.17 5.69 9.85
CA GLU A 44 24.53 5.78 10.35
C GLU A 44 25.02 4.41 10.79
N GLY A 45 26.34 4.23 10.81
CA GLY A 45 26.95 2.97 11.18
C GLY A 45 28.41 2.91 10.76
N TYR A 46 28.87 1.68 10.53
CA TYR A 46 30.22 1.39 10.08
C TYR A 46 30.20 0.58 8.79
N VAL A 47 31.19 0.82 7.92
CA VAL A 47 31.40 0.08 6.68
C VAL A 47 32.70 -0.70 6.79
N ASP A 48 32.65 -1.95 6.35
CA ASP A 48 33.84 -2.75 6.07
C ASP A 48 34.38 -2.36 4.69
N ASN A 49 35.53 -1.70 4.66
CA ASN A 49 36.18 -1.27 3.41
C ASN A 49 37.41 -2.10 3.03
N ASN A 50 37.83 -3.04 3.88
CA ASN A 50 38.97 -3.93 3.64
C ASN A 50 38.51 -5.39 3.37
N ASN A 51 37.21 -5.65 3.48
CA ASN A 51 36.53 -6.92 3.28
C ASN A 51 37.05 -8.03 4.20
N ASP A 52 37.40 -7.69 5.45
CA ASP A 52 37.83 -8.65 6.48
C ASP A 52 36.68 -9.13 7.39
N GLY A 53 35.46 -8.62 7.18
CA GLY A 53 34.27 -8.96 7.93
C GLY A 53 34.04 -8.10 9.17
N ILE A 54 34.89 -7.11 9.43
CA ILE A 54 34.78 -6.18 10.56
C ILE A 54 34.47 -4.79 9.98
N PRO A 55 33.33 -4.16 10.32
CA PRO A 55 33.06 -2.78 9.90
C PRO A 55 33.72 -1.77 10.85
N GLU A 56 34.60 -0.90 10.35
CA GLU A 56 35.25 0.15 11.16
C GLU A 56 35.16 1.57 10.62
N GLN A 57 34.83 1.77 9.34
CA GLN A 57 34.77 3.12 8.76
C GLN A 57 33.42 3.77 9.01
N ASN A 58 33.40 4.91 9.69
CA ASN A 58 32.16 5.56 10.10
C ASN A 58 31.42 6.15 8.89
N PHE A 59 30.11 5.93 8.83
CA PHE A 59 29.25 6.73 7.97
C PHE A 59 28.05 7.30 8.72
N GLN A 60 27.63 8.50 8.29
CA GLN A 60 26.43 9.21 8.72
C GLN A 60 25.84 9.93 7.52
N ILE A 61 24.60 9.61 7.18
CA ILE A 61 23.81 10.33 6.19
C ILE A 61 22.52 10.76 6.87
N HIS A 62 22.45 12.04 7.23
CA HIS A 62 21.30 12.65 7.89
C HIS A 62 20.68 13.67 6.96
N SER A 63 19.52 13.32 6.42
CA SER A 63 18.83 14.11 5.40
C SER A 63 17.83 15.07 6.02
N LEU A 64 17.97 16.35 5.67
CA LEU A 64 17.13 17.47 6.09
C LEU A 64 17.06 18.51 4.98
N GLY A 65 16.13 19.46 5.12
CA GLY A 65 15.90 20.53 4.13
C GLY A 65 14.65 20.30 3.27
N ASP A 66 14.03 21.41 2.87
CA ASP A 66 12.75 21.43 2.12
C ASP A 66 12.84 20.79 0.73
N GLU A 67 14.02 20.85 0.10
CA GLU A 67 14.28 20.34 -1.24
C GLU A 67 14.27 18.80 -1.32
N LEU A 68 14.29 18.14 -0.17
CA LEU A 68 14.37 16.68 -0.05
C LEU A 68 12.98 16.03 0.12
N LEU A 69 11.93 16.69 -0.37
CA LEU A 69 10.57 16.15 -0.44
C LEU A 69 10.33 15.49 -1.80
N PHE A 70 10.10 14.18 -1.81
CA PHE A 70 9.87 13.41 -3.04
C PHE A 70 8.55 12.67 -2.99
N SER A 71 7.81 12.65 -4.10
CA SER A 71 6.63 11.82 -4.27
C SER A 71 7.01 10.36 -4.48
N THR A 72 6.27 9.44 -3.86
CA THR A 72 6.38 8.01 -4.13
C THR A 72 4.98 7.39 -4.29
N ILE A 73 4.91 6.34 -5.11
CA ILE A 73 3.71 5.58 -5.40
C ILE A 73 3.88 4.22 -4.74
N LEU A 74 2.90 3.82 -3.93
CA LEU A 74 2.82 2.47 -3.38
C LEU A 74 1.66 1.76 -4.06
N ASP A 75 1.95 0.66 -4.74
CA ASP A 75 0.94 -0.21 -5.33
C ASP A 75 0.33 -1.10 -4.25
N VAL A 76 -0.88 -0.75 -3.81
CA VAL A 76 -1.63 -1.52 -2.81
C VAL A 76 -2.63 -2.46 -3.49
N SER A 77 -2.83 -3.66 -2.94
CA SER A 77 -3.83 -4.59 -3.46
C SER A 77 -5.24 -4.19 -3.03
N ALA A 78 -6.21 -4.30 -3.94
CA ALA A 78 -7.62 -3.99 -3.68
C ALA A 78 -8.28 -4.93 -2.64
N SER A 79 -7.63 -6.04 -2.28
CA SER A 79 -8.12 -7.06 -1.33
C SER A 79 -7.80 -6.76 0.14
N GLN A 80 -6.99 -5.74 0.45
CA GLN A 80 -6.55 -5.49 1.82
C GLN A 80 -7.65 -4.80 2.64
N LYS A 81 -8.30 -5.55 3.54
CA LYS A 81 -9.24 -4.98 4.53
C LYS A 81 -8.46 -4.31 5.66
N VAL A 82 -8.19 -3.02 5.51
CA VAL A 82 -7.43 -2.17 6.46
C VAL A 82 -8.07 -2.11 7.88
N THR A 83 -9.29 -2.63 8.07
CA THR A 83 -10.00 -2.58 9.36
C THR A 83 -9.62 -3.69 10.33
N THR A 84 -9.10 -4.82 9.86
CA THR A 84 -8.76 -5.99 10.71
C THR A 84 -7.32 -6.45 10.54
N ASP A 85 -6.72 -6.25 9.36
CA ASP A 85 -5.35 -6.67 9.07
C ASP A 85 -4.40 -5.48 9.08
N PRO A 86 -3.23 -5.58 9.75
CA PRO A 86 -2.25 -4.50 9.73
C PRO A 86 -1.76 -4.26 8.30
N PHE A 87 -1.68 -2.99 7.91
CA PHE A 87 -0.99 -2.60 6.68
C PHE A 87 0.51 -2.83 6.84
N VAL A 88 1.01 -3.97 6.36
CA VAL A 88 2.42 -4.32 6.49
C VAL A 88 3.22 -3.68 5.37
N ILE A 89 4.27 -2.94 5.76
CA ILE A 89 5.23 -2.32 4.85
C ILE A 89 6.57 -3.03 5.04
N ASN A 90 7.17 -3.50 3.96
CA ASN A 90 8.55 -3.98 3.92
C ASN A 90 9.49 -2.82 3.64
N LEU A 91 10.62 -2.81 4.36
CA LEU A 91 11.73 -1.89 4.14
C LEU A 91 12.96 -2.66 3.66
N ASP A 92 13.37 -2.46 2.42
CA ASP A 92 14.60 -3.03 1.86
C ASP A 92 15.75 -2.01 1.97
N TYR A 93 16.40 -1.98 3.13
CA TYR A 93 17.48 -1.05 3.44
C TYR A 93 18.64 -1.08 2.44
N VAL A 94 18.88 -2.21 1.75
CA VAL A 94 19.93 -2.29 0.73
C VAL A 94 19.65 -1.30 -0.40
N LYS A 95 18.37 -1.09 -0.76
CA LYS A 95 17.98 -0.16 -1.82
C LYS A 95 18.36 1.28 -1.53
N LEU A 96 18.42 1.70 -0.26
CA LEU A 96 18.84 3.06 0.11
C LEU A 96 20.25 3.38 -0.39
N PHE A 97 21.13 2.37 -0.45
CA PHE A 97 22.52 2.51 -0.83
C PHE A 97 22.79 2.29 -2.33
N ASN A 98 21.73 2.10 -3.14
CA ASN A 98 21.90 1.97 -4.59
C ASN A 98 22.67 3.16 -5.18
N ALA A 99 23.72 2.87 -5.94
CA ALA A 99 24.60 3.88 -6.53
C ALA A 99 25.20 4.90 -5.52
N ILE A 100 25.32 4.51 -4.25
CA ILE A 100 26.08 5.26 -3.23
C ILE A 100 27.36 4.48 -2.93
N THR A 101 28.50 5.08 -3.23
CA THR A 101 29.80 4.49 -2.90
C THR A 101 30.06 4.63 -1.40
N MET A 102 30.13 3.51 -0.70
CA MET A 102 30.37 3.45 0.74
C MET A 102 31.86 3.22 1.03
N SER A 103 32.72 4.19 0.70
CA SER A 103 34.18 4.07 0.90
C SER A 103 34.75 5.21 1.74
N GLY A 104 35.54 4.86 2.76
CA GLY A 104 36.12 5.82 3.70
C GLY A 104 35.10 6.38 4.68
N ASN A 105 35.48 7.44 5.40
CA ASN A 105 34.57 8.13 6.31
C ASN A 105 33.59 9.01 5.54
N ILE A 106 32.29 8.73 5.65
CA ILE A 106 31.22 9.48 4.95
C ILE A 106 30.38 10.19 6.00
N ILE A 107 30.58 11.50 6.18
CA ILE A 107 29.74 12.30 7.08
C ILE A 107 29.04 13.37 6.27
N GLN A 108 27.75 13.19 6.05
CA GLN A 108 26.92 14.12 5.29
C GLN A 108 25.61 14.41 6.04
N HIS A 109 25.48 15.65 6.51
CA HIS A 109 24.24 16.19 7.05
C HIS A 109 23.72 17.30 6.14
N GLY A 110 22.42 17.35 5.88
CA GLY A 110 21.82 18.36 4.99
C GLY A 110 21.10 17.76 3.80
N SER A 111 21.24 18.45 2.66
CA SER A 111 20.57 18.17 1.40
C SER A 111 21.53 17.98 0.22
N GLY A 112 22.77 17.63 0.53
CA GLY A 112 23.81 17.36 -0.46
C GLY A 112 23.48 16.16 -1.35
N THR A 113 24.35 15.91 -2.34
CA THR A 113 24.16 14.85 -3.35
C THR A 113 23.86 13.49 -2.73
N LEU A 114 24.55 13.10 -1.65
CA LEU A 114 24.32 11.82 -0.98
C LEU A 114 22.93 11.74 -0.33
N ASN A 115 22.49 12.80 0.35
CA ASN A 115 21.15 12.87 0.95
C ASN A 115 20.06 12.76 -0.13
N LYS A 116 20.22 13.54 -1.20
CA LYS A 116 19.30 13.56 -2.33
C LYS A 116 19.20 12.19 -2.99
N ASN A 117 20.33 11.55 -3.29
CA ASN A 117 20.35 10.23 -3.90
C ASN A 117 19.70 9.18 -3.00
N MET A 118 19.98 9.24 -1.69
CA MET A 118 19.38 8.32 -0.72
C MET A 118 17.85 8.47 -0.63
N LEU A 119 17.33 9.70 -0.62
CA LEU A 119 15.88 9.90 -0.64
C LEU A 119 15.23 9.55 -1.98
N LEU A 120 15.92 9.77 -3.10
CA LEU A 120 15.45 9.29 -4.40
C LEU A 120 15.39 7.76 -4.43
N ASN A 121 16.36 7.08 -3.83
CA ASN A 121 16.31 5.63 -3.64
C ASN A 121 15.16 5.22 -2.74
N ALA A 122 14.93 5.94 -1.64
CA ALA A 122 13.81 5.70 -0.73
C ALA A 122 12.46 5.85 -1.45
N ALA A 123 12.33 6.84 -2.33
CA ALA A 123 11.11 7.13 -3.06
C ALA A 123 10.88 6.21 -4.28
N ASN A 124 11.94 5.82 -4.98
CA ASN A 124 11.83 5.26 -6.34
C ASN A 124 12.53 3.90 -6.53
N ALA A 125 13.38 3.45 -5.61
CA ALA A 125 14.17 2.22 -5.78
C ALA A 125 13.60 1.00 -5.04
N GLY A 126 12.33 1.05 -4.63
CA GLY A 126 11.67 -0.05 -3.93
C GLY A 126 12.13 -0.25 -2.48
N PHE A 127 12.70 0.78 -1.85
CA PHE A 127 12.99 0.76 -0.41
C PHE A 127 11.72 0.49 0.39
N ILE A 128 10.62 1.18 0.07
CA ILE A 128 9.31 0.99 0.69
C ILE A 128 8.46 0.16 -0.25
N SER A 129 8.00 -1.01 0.19
CA SER A 129 7.05 -1.81 -0.57
C SER A 129 5.93 -2.32 0.36
N PRO A 130 4.65 -2.14 0.00
CA PRO A 130 3.58 -2.76 0.76
C PRO A 130 3.64 -4.28 0.58
N GLN A 131 3.37 -5.04 1.64
CA GLN A 131 3.11 -6.46 1.49
C GLN A 131 1.78 -6.64 0.77
N ILE A 132 1.87 -7.20 -0.44
CA ILE A 132 0.70 -7.64 -1.19
C ILE A 132 0.21 -8.94 -0.55
N ILE A 133 -0.76 -8.81 0.35
CA ILE A 133 -1.54 -9.96 0.80
C ILE A 133 -2.53 -10.24 -0.34
N LEU A 134 -2.14 -11.17 -1.21
CA LEU A 134 -3.11 -11.86 -2.04
C LEU A 134 -3.92 -12.72 -1.08
N SER A 135 -5.13 -12.29 -0.74
CA SER A 135 -6.12 -13.25 -0.29
C SER A 135 -6.30 -14.20 -1.47
N SER A 136 -5.73 -15.41 -1.41
CA SER A 136 -6.12 -16.47 -2.31
C SER A 136 -7.61 -16.65 -2.08
N GLN A 137 -8.43 -16.15 -3.00
CA GLN A 137 -9.82 -16.56 -2.92
C GLN A 137 -9.86 -18.01 -3.38
N ASP A 138 -10.32 -18.88 -2.51
CA ASP A 138 -10.59 -20.26 -2.86
C ASP A 138 -11.67 -20.25 -3.92
N GLU A 139 -11.29 -20.63 -5.14
CA GLU A 139 -12.24 -20.79 -6.21
C GLU A 139 -13.12 -22.01 -5.90
N VAL A 140 -14.38 -21.75 -5.62
CA VAL A 140 -15.39 -22.76 -5.33
C VAL A 140 -16.50 -22.72 -6.37
N LYS A 141 -17.21 -23.83 -6.51
CA LYS A 141 -18.43 -23.88 -7.34
C LYS A 141 -19.50 -22.99 -6.73
N LEU A 142 -20.22 -22.20 -7.54
CA LEU A 142 -21.29 -21.32 -7.04
C LEU A 142 -22.32 -22.09 -6.23
N GLU A 143 -22.64 -23.32 -6.65
CA GLU A 143 -23.60 -24.22 -5.99
C GLU A 143 -23.17 -24.61 -4.56
N SER A 144 -21.89 -24.44 -4.19
CA SER A 144 -21.40 -24.70 -2.84
C SER A 144 -21.69 -23.56 -1.86
N ILE A 145 -21.94 -22.34 -2.35
CA ILE A 145 -22.15 -21.13 -1.54
C ILE A 145 -23.53 -20.50 -1.76
N ALA A 146 -24.19 -20.79 -2.88
CA ALA A 146 -25.50 -20.23 -3.22
C ALA A 146 -26.27 -21.07 -4.23
N SER A 147 -27.60 -20.91 -4.22
CA SER A 147 -28.44 -21.28 -5.35
C SER A 147 -28.58 -20.09 -6.32
N PHE A 148 -28.50 -20.36 -7.63
CA PHE A 148 -28.58 -19.35 -8.68
C PHE A 148 -29.69 -19.67 -9.67
N THR A 149 -30.54 -18.68 -9.96
CA THR A 149 -31.50 -18.73 -11.06
C THR A 149 -31.51 -17.43 -11.84
N GLN A 150 -31.80 -17.51 -13.14
CA GLN A 150 -31.92 -16.36 -14.02
C GLN A 150 -33.21 -16.50 -14.83
N ASN A 151 -34.05 -15.47 -14.79
CA ASN A 151 -35.22 -15.32 -15.66
C ASN A 151 -35.02 -14.09 -16.55
N ASN A 152 -34.47 -14.31 -17.74
CA ASN A 152 -34.06 -13.26 -18.66
C ASN A 152 -33.12 -12.23 -18.01
N ARG A 153 -33.60 -11.01 -17.74
CA ARG A 153 -32.83 -9.93 -17.12
C ARG A 153 -32.86 -9.95 -15.58
N ILE A 154 -33.67 -10.83 -14.97
CA ILE A 154 -33.79 -10.92 -13.51
C ILE A 154 -32.85 -12.01 -13.00
N LEU A 155 -31.88 -11.62 -12.18
CA LEU A 155 -30.99 -12.50 -11.44
C LEU A 155 -31.53 -12.74 -10.03
N ASN A 156 -31.46 -14.00 -9.60
CA ASN A 156 -31.77 -14.39 -8.23
C ASN A 156 -30.66 -15.29 -7.69
N ILE A 157 -30.03 -14.86 -6.60
CA ILE A 157 -29.04 -15.64 -5.86
C ILE A 157 -29.52 -15.77 -4.42
N ASN A 158 -29.74 -17.00 -3.95
CA ASN A 158 -29.99 -17.24 -2.53
C ASN A 158 -28.75 -17.88 -1.93
N PHE A 159 -28.10 -17.14 -1.05
CA PHE A 159 -26.89 -17.55 -0.36
C PHE A 159 -27.19 -18.52 0.77
N ASN A 160 -26.30 -19.50 0.95
CA ASN A 160 -26.43 -20.49 2.02
C ASN A 160 -26.14 -19.90 3.40
N ASP A 161 -25.30 -18.86 3.47
CA ASP A 161 -24.91 -18.16 4.69
C ASP A 161 -25.38 -16.69 4.65
N VAL A 162 -25.96 -16.24 5.75
CA VAL A 162 -26.54 -14.90 5.96
C VAL A 162 -25.72 -14.02 6.90
N LEU A 163 -24.69 -14.59 7.54
CA LEU A 163 -23.90 -13.90 8.57
C LEU A 163 -22.70 -13.15 8.00
N SER A 164 -22.27 -13.46 6.78
CA SER A 164 -21.16 -12.79 6.11
C SER A 164 -21.64 -11.83 5.01
N SER A 165 -21.06 -10.62 4.98
CA SER A 165 -21.24 -9.70 3.86
C SER A 165 -20.59 -10.28 2.59
N LYS A 166 -21.32 -10.26 1.48
CA LYS A 166 -20.88 -10.78 0.18
C LYS A 166 -20.81 -9.66 -0.85
N ASN A 167 -20.00 -9.82 -1.89
CA ASN A 167 -20.05 -8.92 -3.04
C ASN A 167 -20.47 -9.71 -4.28
N VAL A 168 -21.45 -9.20 -5.01
CA VAL A 168 -21.86 -9.70 -6.32
C VAL A 168 -21.35 -8.73 -7.36
N ILE A 169 -20.52 -9.21 -8.29
CA ILE A 169 -19.88 -8.42 -9.33
C ILE A 169 -20.25 -9.03 -10.68
N ILE A 170 -20.53 -8.20 -11.68
CA ILE A 170 -20.78 -8.66 -13.05
C ILE A 170 -19.74 -8.03 -13.97
N TYR A 171 -19.04 -8.89 -14.71
CA TYR A 171 -18.07 -8.52 -15.72
C TYR A 171 -18.59 -8.83 -17.12
N SER A 172 -18.28 -7.98 -18.08
CA SER A 172 -18.37 -8.34 -19.50
C SER A 172 -17.32 -9.39 -19.87
N GLN A 173 -17.46 -10.04 -21.03
CA GLN A 173 -16.42 -10.96 -21.55
C GLN A 173 -15.04 -10.33 -21.74
N SER A 174 -14.97 -9.00 -21.85
CA SER A 174 -13.69 -8.27 -21.94
C SER A 174 -13.05 -7.98 -20.58
N GLY A 175 -13.69 -8.38 -19.47
CA GLY A 175 -13.22 -8.11 -18.11
C GLY A 175 -13.64 -6.74 -17.55
N GLN A 176 -14.35 -5.90 -18.32
CA GLN A 176 -14.91 -4.66 -17.80
C GLN A 176 -16.00 -4.95 -16.76
N MET A 177 -15.89 -4.35 -15.57
CA MET A 177 -16.93 -4.37 -14.54
C MET A 177 -18.14 -3.55 -15.00
N VAL A 178 -19.32 -4.15 -14.95
CA VAL A 178 -20.60 -3.55 -15.36
C VAL A 178 -21.50 -3.29 -14.16
N PHE A 179 -21.36 -4.09 -13.10
CA PHE A 179 -22.14 -3.96 -11.88
C PHE A 179 -21.35 -4.49 -10.68
N SER A 180 -21.57 -3.90 -9.52
CA SER A 180 -21.06 -4.38 -8.23
C SER A 180 -22.00 -3.96 -7.11
N GLU A 181 -22.39 -4.90 -6.26
CA GLU A 181 -23.20 -4.64 -5.08
C GLU A 181 -22.72 -5.47 -3.90
N ARG A 182 -22.65 -4.83 -2.72
CA ARG A 182 -22.41 -5.49 -1.46
C ARG A 182 -23.74 -5.93 -0.85
N ILE A 183 -23.85 -7.22 -0.56
CA ILE A 183 -25.04 -7.87 -0.04
C ILE A 183 -24.81 -8.27 1.42
N GLU A 184 -25.71 -7.86 2.29
CA GLU A 184 -25.73 -8.24 3.72
C GLU A 184 -26.91 -9.17 4.05
N ASN A 185 -27.79 -9.43 3.07
CA ASN A 185 -28.95 -10.28 3.19
C ASN A 185 -28.72 -11.66 2.52
N ALA A 186 -29.58 -12.63 2.85
CA ALA A 186 -29.55 -13.97 2.27
C ALA A 186 -29.82 -14.02 0.75
N VAL A 187 -30.46 -12.97 0.21
CA VAL A 187 -31.01 -12.97 -1.15
C VAL A 187 -30.51 -11.75 -1.89
N PHE A 188 -29.99 -11.99 -3.10
CA PHE A 188 -29.74 -10.98 -4.11
C PHE A 188 -30.76 -11.17 -5.24
N ASN A 189 -31.59 -10.15 -5.45
CA ASN A 189 -32.52 -10.05 -6.57
C ASN A 189 -32.20 -8.75 -7.31
N HIS A 190 -31.87 -8.86 -8.60
CA HIS A 190 -31.48 -7.69 -9.38
C HIS A 190 -31.94 -7.82 -10.84
N GLU A 191 -32.45 -6.73 -11.39
CA GLU A 191 -32.87 -6.64 -12.78
C GLU A 191 -31.84 -5.87 -13.60
N LEU A 192 -31.31 -6.51 -14.64
CA LEU A 192 -30.27 -5.98 -15.52
C LEU A 192 -30.86 -5.18 -16.69
N SER A 193 -31.72 -4.22 -16.37
CA SER A 193 -32.44 -3.40 -17.36
C SER A 193 -31.51 -2.53 -18.20
N GLU A 194 -30.49 -1.94 -17.56
CA GLU A 194 -29.53 -1.02 -18.17
C GLU A 194 -28.32 -1.73 -18.80
N VAL A 195 -28.25 -3.06 -18.73
CA VAL A 195 -27.13 -3.84 -19.28
C VAL A 195 -27.46 -4.31 -20.69
N SER A 196 -26.55 -4.05 -21.63
CA SER A 196 -26.67 -4.51 -23.02
C SER A 196 -26.80 -6.04 -23.12
N SER A 197 -27.46 -6.51 -24.17
CA SER A 197 -27.55 -7.94 -24.43
C SER A 197 -26.17 -8.53 -24.77
N GLY A 198 -25.85 -9.70 -24.24
CA GLY A 198 -24.53 -10.30 -24.41
C GLY A 198 -24.18 -11.33 -23.35
N ASN A 199 -22.93 -11.79 -23.40
CA ASN A 199 -22.38 -12.74 -22.44
C ASN A 199 -21.65 -11.99 -21.31
N TYR A 200 -21.84 -12.48 -20.09
CA TYR A 200 -21.27 -11.90 -18.88
C TYR A 200 -20.79 -12.99 -17.93
N VAL A 201 -19.95 -12.61 -16.98
CA VAL A 201 -19.54 -13.44 -15.86
C VAL A 201 -20.05 -12.78 -14.59
N ILE A 202 -20.85 -13.52 -13.82
CA ILE A 202 -21.16 -13.15 -12.44
C ILE A 202 -20.13 -13.75 -11.51
N THR A 203 -19.59 -12.95 -10.61
CA THR A 203 -18.63 -13.34 -9.59
C THR A 203 -19.20 -13.00 -8.22
N VAL A 204 -19.25 -13.99 -7.34
CA VAL A 204 -19.61 -13.83 -5.93
C VAL A 204 -18.34 -13.96 -5.11
N ILE A 205 -18.10 -12.97 -4.25
CA ILE A 205 -17.04 -12.98 -3.25
C ILE A 205 -17.70 -13.11 -1.87
N ASP A 206 -17.41 -14.21 -1.18
CA ASP A 206 -17.93 -14.53 0.16
C ASP A 206 -16.77 -14.84 1.11
N GLY A 207 -16.27 -13.81 1.79
CA GLY A 207 -15.05 -13.92 2.59
C GLY A 207 -13.85 -14.31 1.73
N GLU A 208 -13.30 -15.49 1.99
CA GLU A 208 -12.19 -16.08 1.22
C GLU A 208 -12.66 -16.92 0.02
N LYS A 209 -13.96 -17.13 -0.18
CA LYS A 209 -14.46 -17.93 -1.30
C LYS A 209 -14.82 -17.05 -2.48
N MET A 210 -14.34 -17.41 -3.67
CA MET A 210 -14.79 -16.86 -4.95
C MET A 210 -15.59 -17.92 -5.70
N ALA A 211 -16.74 -17.54 -6.24
CA ALA A 211 -17.42 -18.37 -7.23
C ALA A 211 -17.79 -17.54 -8.45
N SER A 212 -17.59 -18.10 -9.65
CA SER A 212 -17.96 -17.44 -10.90
C SER A 212 -18.88 -18.30 -11.74
N LYS A 213 -19.79 -17.66 -12.49
CA LYS A 213 -20.71 -18.33 -13.41
C LYS A 213 -20.90 -17.48 -14.67
N GLN A 214 -20.89 -18.11 -15.84
CA GLN A 214 -21.24 -17.43 -17.08
C GLN A 214 -22.77 -17.30 -17.19
N ILE A 215 -23.22 -16.14 -17.63
CA ILE A 215 -24.63 -15.81 -17.86
C ILE A 215 -24.79 -15.16 -19.24
N PHE A 216 -25.99 -15.27 -19.81
CA PHE A 216 -26.34 -14.60 -21.06
C PHE A 216 -27.56 -13.70 -20.84
N ILE A 217 -27.47 -12.45 -21.24
CA ILE A 217 -28.54 -11.46 -21.15
C ILE A 217 -29.13 -11.26 -22.55
N ARG A 218 -30.44 -11.47 -22.71
CA ARG A 218 -31.16 -11.17 -23.96
C ARG A 218 -31.71 -9.76 -23.94
#